data_AF-A0A1M7S150-F1
#
_entry.id   AF-A0A1M7S150-F1
#
_cell.length_a   1.000
_cell.length_b   1.000
_cell.length_c   1.000
_cell.angle_alpha   90.00
_cell.angle_beta   90.00
_cell.angle_gamma   90.00
#
_symmetry.space_group_name_H-M   'P 1'
#
loop_
_entity.id
_entity.type
_entity.pdbx_description
1 polymer ?
#
loop_
_entity_poly.entity_id
_entity_poly.type
_entity_poly.pdbx_seq_one_letter_code
_entity_poly.pdbx_strand_id
1 'polypeptide(L)'
;MSANLEPRYGMVIDLRRCVGCHSCTVSCKMENNVPEGAYRSWVVEGDKGIYPNVTRVKLPRLCNQCQDAPCQTVCPVKATHKDEGGVIVVDPDKCIGCRYCIAACPYDARFLNKETGMAEKCDLCIGRIKAGLMPACISNCIAHARIFGDLNHPDSEINRLLAEHPAQALRSDLGTRPSVFYIGLDEAFDSISLNDLERRK
;
A
#
# COMPACT_ATOMS: atom_id res chain seq x y z
N MET A 1 -18.52 12.62 -22.86
CA MET A 1 -17.95 11.43 -23.51
C MET A 1 -16.73 11.05 -22.70
N SER A 2 -16.89 10.14 -21.72
CA SER A 2 -15.73 9.63 -20.98
C SER A 2 -14.90 8.82 -21.98
N ALA A 3 -13.66 9.22 -22.23
CA ALA A 3 -12.74 8.34 -22.92
C ALA A 3 -12.65 7.07 -22.07
N ASN A 4 -12.91 5.89 -22.66
CA ASN A 4 -12.66 4.61 -22.01
C ASN A 4 -11.15 4.47 -21.79
N LEU A 5 -10.65 5.11 -20.75
CA LEU A 5 -9.30 4.93 -20.25
C LEU A 5 -9.27 3.59 -19.53
N GLU A 6 -8.24 2.80 -19.83
CA GLU A 6 -7.94 1.59 -19.06
C GLU A 6 -7.94 1.93 -17.55
N PRO A 7 -8.52 1.07 -16.69
CA PRO A 7 -8.57 1.34 -15.27
C PRO A 7 -7.17 1.59 -14.70
N ARG A 8 -7.09 2.47 -13.71
CA ARG A 8 -5.88 2.68 -12.90
C ARG A 8 -6.25 2.52 -11.44
N TYR A 9 -6.03 1.34 -10.90
CA TYR A 9 -6.39 1.04 -9.52
C TYR A 9 -5.49 1.76 -8.52
N GLY A 10 -6.11 2.33 -7.49
CA GLY A 10 -5.44 3.05 -6.42
C GLY A 10 -6.14 2.87 -5.09
N MET A 11 -5.50 3.38 -4.03
CA MET A 11 -6.05 3.38 -2.68
C MET A 11 -5.85 4.74 -2.02
N VAL A 12 -6.87 5.22 -1.31
CA VAL A 12 -6.77 6.33 -0.38
C VAL A 12 -6.86 5.78 1.04
N ILE A 13 -5.97 6.24 1.92
CA ILE A 13 -5.96 5.90 3.34
C ILE A 13 -6.17 7.18 4.15
N ASP A 14 -7.34 7.31 4.77
CA ASP A 14 -7.67 8.44 5.63
C ASP A 14 -7.17 8.20 7.06
N LEU A 15 -6.07 8.85 7.43
CA LEU A 15 -5.45 8.70 8.74
C LEU A 15 -6.28 9.33 9.85
N ARG A 16 -7.16 10.30 9.53
CA ARG A 16 -8.09 10.92 10.49
C ARG A 16 -9.11 9.92 11.03
N ARG A 17 -9.40 8.87 10.23
CA ARG A 17 -10.34 7.79 10.57
C ARG A 17 -9.62 6.57 11.16
N CYS A 18 -8.34 6.39 10.90
CA CYS A 18 -7.64 5.16 11.27
C CYS A 18 -7.45 5.05 12.80
N VAL A 19 -8.02 4.00 13.38
CA VAL A 19 -7.88 3.71 14.82
C VAL A 19 -6.74 2.75 15.16
N GLY A 20 -6.01 2.24 14.16
CA GLY A 20 -4.90 1.31 14.40
C GLY A 20 -5.31 -0.10 14.85
N CYS A 21 -6.51 -0.58 14.51
CA CYS A 21 -7.03 -1.87 14.98
C CYS A 21 -6.37 -3.12 14.36
N HIS A 22 -5.42 -2.96 13.43
CA HIS A 22 -4.73 -4.06 12.70
C HIS A 22 -5.62 -5.06 11.94
N SER A 23 -6.93 -4.82 11.82
CA SER A 23 -7.85 -5.65 11.02
C SER A 23 -7.34 -5.84 9.58
N CYS A 24 -6.88 -4.75 8.95
CA CYS A 24 -6.30 -4.79 7.61
C CYS A 24 -5.04 -5.68 7.49
N THR A 25 -4.24 -5.79 8.55
CA THR A 25 -3.06 -6.67 8.63
C THR A 25 -3.50 -8.13 8.66
N VAL A 26 -4.44 -8.46 9.57
CA VAL A 26 -4.94 -9.83 9.77
C VAL A 26 -5.71 -10.33 8.55
N SER A 27 -6.65 -9.54 8.03
CA SER A 27 -7.41 -9.90 6.83
C SER A 27 -6.52 -10.12 5.62
N CYS A 28 -5.49 -9.29 5.43
CA CYS A 28 -4.53 -9.49 4.34
C CYS A 28 -3.73 -10.79 4.51
N LYS A 29 -3.38 -11.14 5.75
CA LYS A 29 -2.63 -12.36 6.06
C LYS A 29 -3.48 -13.60 5.79
N MET A 30 -4.73 -13.61 6.25
CA MET A 30 -5.66 -14.72 6.02
C MET A 30 -6.02 -14.90 4.55
N GLU A 31 -6.35 -13.82 3.84
CA GLU A 31 -6.74 -13.89 2.43
C GLU A 31 -5.63 -14.44 1.53
N ASN A 32 -4.37 -14.14 1.86
CA ASN A 32 -3.25 -14.41 0.97
C ASN A 32 -2.26 -15.44 1.52
N ASN A 33 -2.65 -16.17 2.58
CA ASN A 33 -1.81 -17.17 3.25
C ASN A 33 -0.38 -16.67 3.56
N VAL A 34 -0.27 -15.43 4.06
CA VAL A 34 1.04 -14.82 4.32
C VAL A 34 1.71 -15.53 5.51
N PRO A 35 2.98 -15.97 5.39
CA PRO A 35 3.64 -16.73 6.45
C PRO A 35 3.87 -15.92 7.73
N GLU A 36 4.19 -16.61 8.81
CA GLU A 36 4.55 -15.96 10.07
C GLU A 36 5.81 -15.09 9.95
N GLY A 37 5.82 -13.96 10.67
CA GLY A 37 6.90 -12.97 10.59
C GLY A 37 6.91 -12.12 9.32
N ALA A 38 6.00 -12.35 8.37
CA ALA A 38 5.87 -11.57 7.14
C ALA A 38 4.53 -10.85 7.04
N TYR A 39 4.52 -9.74 6.29
CA TYR A 39 3.35 -8.87 6.15
C TYR A 39 3.28 -8.26 4.76
N ARG A 40 2.12 -8.34 4.10
CA ARG A 40 1.81 -7.58 2.87
C ARG A 40 1.23 -6.19 3.17
N SER A 41 0.65 -6.02 4.35
CA SER A 41 0.15 -4.75 4.91
C SER A 41 0.39 -4.77 6.42
N TRP A 42 0.80 -3.64 7.01
CA TRP A 42 1.03 -3.49 8.45
C TRP A 42 0.62 -2.09 8.93
N VAL A 43 0.56 -1.86 10.24
CA VAL A 43 0.33 -0.51 10.80
C VAL A 43 1.53 -0.14 11.64
N VAL A 44 2.13 1.01 11.33
CA VAL A 44 3.17 1.63 12.15
C VAL A 44 2.49 2.58 13.13
N GLU A 45 2.86 2.53 14.40
CA GLU A 45 2.28 3.37 15.44
C GLU A 45 3.38 4.13 16.17
N GLY A 46 3.06 5.33 16.66
CA GLY A 46 3.94 6.09 17.53
C GLY A 46 3.25 7.29 18.12
N ASP A 47 3.88 7.94 19.09
CA ASP A 47 3.29 9.05 19.84
C ASP A 47 3.97 10.37 19.45
N LYS A 48 3.16 11.35 19.03
CA LYS A 48 3.54 12.73 18.64
C LYS A 48 3.20 13.72 19.75
N GLY A 49 4.08 14.70 19.94
CA GLY A 49 3.89 15.79 20.89
C GLY A 49 4.51 15.52 22.26
N ILE A 50 4.24 16.42 23.20
CA ILE A 50 4.75 16.38 24.58
C ILE A 50 3.58 16.54 25.54
N TYR A 51 3.65 15.91 26.72
CA TYR A 51 2.60 16.01 27.74
C TYR A 51 2.30 17.49 28.07
N PRO A 52 1.02 17.90 28.17
CA PRO A 52 -0.20 17.09 28.10
C PRO A 52 -0.75 16.86 26.66
N ASN A 53 -0.14 17.46 25.65
CA ASN A 53 -0.60 17.44 24.25
C ASN A 53 0.08 16.31 23.45
N VAL A 54 -0.24 15.06 23.79
CA VAL A 54 0.27 13.86 23.10
C VAL A 54 -0.83 13.24 22.26
N THR A 55 -0.51 12.89 21.02
CA THR A 55 -1.41 12.18 20.10
C THR A 55 -0.74 10.93 19.58
N ARG A 56 -1.45 9.79 19.60
CA ARG A 56 -0.98 8.58 18.94
C ARG A 56 -1.27 8.61 17.46
N VAL A 57 -0.24 8.45 16.66
CA VAL A 57 -0.25 8.37 15.21
C VAL A 57 -0.28 6.92 14.78
N LYS A 58 -1.05 6.63 13.71
CA LYS A 58 -1.19 5.29 13.14
C LYS A 58 -1.05 5.43 11.63
N LEU A 59 -0.08 4.73 11.05
CA LEU A 59 0.22 4.76 9.63
C LEU A 59 0.14 3.34 9.06
N PRO A 60 -1.01 2.97 8.47
CA PRO A 60 -1.14 1.74 7.72
C PRO A 60 -0.27 1.78 6.46
N ARG A 61 0.61 0.81 6.27
CA ARG A 61 1.53 0.71 5.13
C ARG A 61 1.31 -0.58 4.35
N LEU A 62 1.61 -0.50 3.06
CA LEU A 62 1.56 -1.60 2.09
C LEU A 62 2.37 -1.20 0.85
N CYS A 63 2.35 -2.05 -0.18
CA CYS A 63 2.90 -1.69 -1.48
C CYS A 63 2.15 -0.51 -2.11
N ASN A 64 2.89 0.50 -2.54
CA ASN A 64 2.35 1.75 -3.11
C ASN A 64 1.91 1.66 -4.58
N GLN A 65 2.01 0.49 -5.21
CA GLN A 65 1.64 0.25 -6.62
C GLN A 65 2.11 1.38 -7.56
N CYS A 66 3.41 1.61 -7.52
CA CYS A 66 4.09 2.69 -8.23
C CYS A 66 3.92 2.57 -9.75
N GLN A 67 3.64 3.68 -10.43
CA GLN A 67 3.62 3.71 -11.88
C GLN A 67 5.02 3.59 -12.47
N ASP A 68 6.01 4.19 -11.83
CA ASP A 68 7.43 4.00 -12.14
C ASP A 68 8.04 3.11 -11.07
N ALA A 69 7.78 1.80 -11.17
CA ALA A 69 8.16 0.83 -10.16
C ALA A 69 9.63 0.40 -10.32
N PRO A 70 10.58 0.86 -9.46
CA PRO A 70 11.99 0.43 -9.56
C PRO A 70 12.12 -1.09 -9.40
N CYS A 71 11.28 -1.67 -8.55
CA CYS A 71 11.20 -3.12 -8.32
C CYS A 71 10.82 -3.94 -9.57
N GLN A 72 10.14 -3.35 -10.56
CA GLN A 72 9.87 -3.98 -11.86
C GLN A 72 11.13 -3.92 -12.73
N THR A 73 11.76 -2.74 -12.83
CA THR A 73 12.95 -2.50 -13.66
C THR A 73 14.12 -3.40 -13.30
N VAL A 74 14.33 -3.67 -12.01
CA VAL A 74 15.46 -4.49 -11.53
C VAL A 74 15.22 -6.01 -11.62
N CYS A 75 14.05 -6.48 -12.07
CA CYS A 75 13.74 -7.90 -12.10
C CYS A 75 14.36 -8.59 -13.34
N PRO A 76 15.39 -9.44 -13.19
CA PRO A 76 16.13 -9.97 -14.34
C PRO A 76 15.31 -10.96 -15.17
N VAL A 77 14.34 -11.63 -14.54
CA VAL A 77 13.47 -12.65 -15.13
C VAL A 77 12.06 -12.13 -15.43
N LYS A 78 11.85 -10.81 -15.27
CA LYS A 78 10.54 -10.14 -15.51
C LYS A 78 9.37 -10.78 -14.75
N ALA A 79 9.64 -11.39 -13.58
CA ALA A 79 8.59 -11.91 -12.70
C ALA A 79 7.74 -10.77 -12.12
N THR A 80 8.36 -9.66 -11.71
CA THR A 80 7.61 -8.45 -11.34
C THR A 80 7.18 -7.69 -12.59
N HIS A 81 5.89 -7.43 -12.74
CA HIS A 81 5.30 -6.70 -13.89
C HIS A 81 4.00 -5.98 -13.48
N LYS A 82 3.46 -5.13 -14.36
CA LYS A 82 2.13 -4.53 -14.21
C LYS A 82 1.07 -5.48 -14.79
N ASP A 83 0.06 -5.79 -14.00
CA ASP A 83 -1.18 -6.45 -14.42
C ASP A 83 -2.26 -5.38 -14.71
N GLU A 84 -3.49 -5.83 -14.91
CA GLU A 84 -4.70 -5.03 -15.05
C GLU A 84 -4.79 -3.93 -13.97
N GLY A 85 -5.28 -2.75 -14.37
CA GLY A 85 -5.39 -1.62 -13.46
C GLY A 85 -4.05 -0.95 -13.12
N GLY A 86 -2.94 -1.38 -13.74
CA GLY A 86 -1.60 -0.91 -13.40
C GLY A 86 -1.06 -1.46 -12.08
N VAL A 87 -1.65 -2.53 -11.56
CA VAL A 87 -1.22 -3.17 -10.32
C VAL A 87 0.10 -3.88 -10.53
N ILE A 88 1.10 -3.59 -9.70
CA ILE A 88 2.36 -4.34 -9.75
C ILE A 88 2.08 -5.71 -9.13
N VAL A 89 2.45 -6.80 -9.79
CA VAL A 89 2.31 -8.18 -9.32
C VAL A 89 3.65 -8.91 -9.36
N VAL A 90 3.69 -10.15 -8.85
CA VAL A 90 4.84 -11.05 -9.01
C VAL A 90 4.31 -12.35 -9.58
N ASP A 91 4.83 -12.74 -10.75
CA ASP A 91 4.58 -14.03 -11.38
C ASP A 91 5.37 -15.12 -10.62
N PRO A 92 4.69 -16.09 -9.98
CA PRO A 92 5.36 -17.13 -9.22
C PRO A 92 6.18 -18.07 -10.10
N ASP A 93 5.73 -18.35 -11.32
CA ASP A 93 6.38 -19.31 -12.22
C ASP A 93 7.71 -18.78 -12.77
N LYS A 94 7.90 -17.45 -12.75
CA LYS A 94 9.13 -16.78 -13.18
C LYS A 94 10.05 -16.40 -12.02
N CYS A 95 9.56 -16.34 -10.80
CA CYS A 95 10.32 -15.75 -9.69
C CYS A 95 11.47 -16.65 -9.23
N ILE A 96 12.71 -16.19 -9.41
CA ILE A 96 13.92 -16.93 -9.00
C ILE A 96 14.44 -16.54 -7.60
N GLY A 97 13.68 -15.79 -6.81
CA GLY A 97 14.07 -15.46 -5.43
C GLY A 97 15.32 -14.56 -5.26
N CYS A 98 15.81 -13.90 -6.31
CA CYS A 98 17.07 -13.12 -6.29
C CYS A 98 17.09 -11.86 -5.40
N ARG A 99 15.95 -11.44 -4.85
CA ARG A 99 15.80 -10.32 -3.90
C ARG A 99 16.12 -8.91 -4.42
N TYR A 100 16.51 -8.71 -5.69
CA TYR A 100 16.74 -7.35 -6.22
C TYR A 100 15.53 -6.43 -6.09
N CYS A 101 14.33 -6.94 -6.35
CA CYS A 101 13.10 -6.17 -6.20
C CYS A 101 12.83 -5.75 -4.74
N ILE A 102 13.33 -6.51 -3.75
CA ILE A 102 13.24 -6.18 -2.32
C ILE A 102 14.16 -5.00 -2.04
N ALA A 103 15.44 -5.11 -2.41
CA ALA A 103 16.43 -4.06 -2.20
C ALA A 103 16.08 -2.74 -2.92
N ALA A 104 15.44 -2.83 -4.09
CA ALA A 104 15.06 -1.65 -4.87
C ALA A 104 13.76 -0.96 -4.39
N CYS A 105 13.00 -1.56 -3.48
CA CYS A 105 11.74 -0.98 -3.03
C CYS A 105 11.99 0.06 -1.93
N PRO A 106 11.69 1.36 -2.14
CA PRO A 106 11.99 2.40 -1.16
C PRO A 106 10.99 2.45 0.01
N TYR A 107 10.13 1.43 0.13
CA TYR A 107 9.02 1.38 1.08
C TYR A 107 9.04 0.14 1.97
N ASP A 108 10.05 -0.72 1.82
CA ASP A 108 10.13 -2.02 2.51
C ASP A 108 8.86 -2.87 2.35
N ALA A 109 8.17 -2.70 1.22
CA ALA A 109 6.88 -3.33 0.96
C ALA A 109 6.98 -4.73 0.34
N ARG A 110 8.20 -5.27 0.28
CA ARG A 110 8.53 -6.57 -0.30
C ARG A 110 9.32 -7.39 0.70
N PHE A 111 9.05 -8.68 0.74
CA PHE A 111 9.81 -9.65 1.54
C PHE A 111 10.05 -10.92 0.73
N LEU A 112 10.98 -11.75 1.18
CA LEU A 112 11.13 -13.11 0.63
C LEU A 112 10.25 -14.04 1.45
N ASN A 113 9.29 -14.69 0.81
CA ASN A 113 8.58 -15.81 1.43
C ASN A 113 9.56 -16.99 1.53
N LYS A 114 9.83 -17.44 2.75
CA LYS A 114 10.79 -18.53 3.04
C LYS A 114 10.25 -19.90 2.66
N GLU A 115 8.94 -20.07 2.61
CA GLU A 115 8.27 -21.33 2.26
C GLU A 115 8.30 -21.55 0.75
N THR A 116 8.07 -20.48 -0.03
CA THR A 116 8.04 -20.56 -1.50
C THR A 116 9.36 -20.20 -2.17
N GLY A 117 10.26 -19.52 -1.47
CA GLY A 117 11.49 -18.97 -2.06
C GLY A 117 11.26 -17.76 -2.98
N MET A 118 10.04 -17.20 -3.00
CA MET A 118 9.65 -16.13 -3.91
C MET A 118 9.54 -14.78 -3.22
N ALA A 119 9.70 -13.70 -3.99
CA ALA A 119 9.44 -12.36 -3.49
C ALA A 119 7.93 -12.10 -3.43
N GLU A 120 7.46 -11.63 -2.29
CA GLU A 120 6.05 -11.28 -2.07
C GLU A 120 5.87 -9.83 -1.64
N LYS A 121 4.68 -9.31 -1.91
CA LYS A 121 4.23 -7.94 -1.61
C LYS A 121 2.74 -7.81 -1.86
N CYS A 122 2.07 -6.81 -1.30
CA CYS A 122 0.66 -6.52 -1.64
C CYS A 122 0.47 -6.34 -3.17
N ASP A 123 -0.63 -6.87 -3.67
CA ASP A 123 -1.09 -6.84 -5.08
C ASP A 123 -2.49 -6.21 -5.19
N LEU A 124 -2.88 -5.38 -4.22
CA LEU A 124 -4.24 -4.85 -4.06
C LEU A 124 -5.35 -5.91 -4.10
N CYS A 125 -5.04 -7.18 -3.84
CA CYS A 125 -5.96 -8.30 -4.03
C CYS A 125 -6.53 -8.34 -5.47
N ILE A 126 -5.69 -8.17 -6.49
CA ILE A 126 -6.13 -8.16 -7.90
C ILE A 126 -6.99 -9.37 -8.29
N GLY A 127 -6.73 -10.55 -7.72
CA GLY A 127 -7.57 -11.75 -7.93
C GLY A 127 -9.00 -11.57 -7.41
N ARG A 128 -9.20 -10.88 -6.28
CA ARG A 128 -10.53 -10.54 -5.75
C ARG A 128 -11.22 -9.52 -6.64
N ILE A 129 -10.49 -8.48 -7.06
CA ILE A 129 -11.02 -7.41 -7.91
C ILE A 129 -11.54 -7.98 -9.23
N LYS A 130 -10.77 -8.88 -9.87
CA LYS A 130 -11.17 -9.61 -11.08
C LYS A 130 -12.44 -10.47 -10.88
N ALA A 131 -12.72 -10.90 -9.65
CA ALA A 131 -13.94 -11.61 -9.27
C ALA A 131 -15.09 -10.69 -8.82
N GLY A 132 -14.97 -9.37 -8.97
CA GLY A 132 -15.97 -8.39 -8.55
C GLY A 132 -16.01 -8.15 -7.03
N LEU A 133 -14.97 -8.53 -6.30
CA LEU A 133 -14.86 -8.39 -4.86
C LEU A 133 -13.89 -7.26 -4.47
N MET A 134 -14.17 -6.60 -3.35
CA MET A 134 -13.26 -5.61 -2.77
C MET A 134 -12.02 -6.25 -2.14
N PRO A 135 -10.88 -5.53 -2.07
CA PRO A 135 -9.70 -6.01 -1.35
C PRO A 135 -10.00 -6.33 0.11
N ALA A 136 -9.45 -7.43 0.63
CA ALA A 136 -9.75 -7.92 1.97
C ALA A 136 -9.46 -6.90 3.09
N CYS A 137 -8.39 -6.11 2.93
CA CYS A 137 -8.03 -5.07 3.89
C CYS A 137 -9.00 -3.87 3.92
N ILE A 138 -9.86 -3.74 2.91
CA ILE A 138 -10.90 -2.72 2.81
C ILE A 138 -12.22 -3.26 3.33
N SER A 139 -12.62 -4.46 2.91
CA SER A 139 -13.86 -5.11 3.36
C SER A 139 -13.96 -5.20 4.89
N ASN A 140 -12.83 -5.35 5.58
CA ASN A 140 -12.78 -5.52 7.03
C ASN A 140 -12.32 -4.24 7.78
N CYS A 141 -12.21 -3.09 7.10
CA CYS A 141 -11.81 -1.85 7.74
C CYS A 141 -12.97 -1.24 8.52
N ILE A 142 -13.02 -1.49 9.84
CA ILE A 142 -14.11 -1.02 10.73
C ILE A 142 -14.32 0.49 10.74
N ALA A 143 -13.27 1.27 10.44
CA ALA A 143 -13.33 2.72 10.43
C ALA A 143 -13.60 3.30 9.02
N HIS A 144 -13.66 2.43 8.00
CA HIS A 144 -13.66 2.80 6.58
C HIS A 144 -12.54 3.79 6.23
N ALA A 145 -11.36 3.58 6.83
CA ALA A 145 -10.19 4.41 6.62
C ALA A 145 -9.45 4.08 5.32
N ARG A 146 -9.70 2.91 4.71
CA ARG A 146 -9.08 2.49 3.45
C ARG A 146 -10.14 2.44 2.36
N ILE A 147 -9.93 3.16 1.28
CA ILE A 147 -10.85 3.28 0.14
C ILE A 147 -10.08 2.87 -1.12
N PHE A 148 -10.69 2.03 -1.95
CA PHE A 148 -10.14 1.59 -3.23
C PHE A 148 -11.03 2.08 -4.36
N GLY A 149 -10.41 2.32 -5.52
CA GLY A 149 -11.15 2.66 -6.72
C GLY A 149 -10.25 2.80 -7.94
N ASP A 150 -10.88 3.20 -9.03
CA ASP A 150 -10.22 3.56 -10.28
C ASP A 150 -9.90 5.07 -10.30
N LEU A 151 -8.62 5.40 -10.39
CA LEU A 151 -8.10 6.76 -10.46
C LEU A 151 -8.42 7.43 -11.81
N ASN A 152 -8.70 6.66 -12.86
CA ASN A 152 -9.08 7.19 -14.16
C ASN A 152 -10.60 7.43 -14.27
N HIS A 153 -11.40 6.87 -13.35
CA HIS A 153 -12.85 7.09 -13.33
C HIS A 153 -13.18 8.37 -12.54
N PRO A 154 -13.67 9.46 -13.17
CA PRO A 154 -13.82 10.76 -12.50
C PRO A 154 -14.76 10.73 -11.29
N ASP A 155 -15.83 9.93 -11.35
CA ASP A 155 -16.80 9.83 -10.25
C ASP A 155 -16.44 8.78 -9.18
N SER A 156 -15.24 8.19 -9.24
CA SER A 156 -14.82 7.21 -8.23
C SER A 156 -14.69 7.87 -6.86
N GLU A 157 -14.98 7.10 -5.81
CA GLU A 157 -14.90 7.61 -4.43
C GLU A 157 -13.50 8.16 -4.11
N ILE A 158 -12.45 7.51 -4.61
CA ILE A 158 -11.08 7.97 -4.42
C ILE A 158 -10.82 9.32 -5.11
N ASN A 159 -11.36 9.56 -6.31
CA ASN A 159 -11.18 10.85 -6.99
C ASN A 159 -11.92 11.98 -6.28
N ARG A 160 -13.13 11.71 -5.75
CA ARG A 160 -13.83 12.69 -4.90
C ARG A 160 -13.02 13.04 -3.66
N LEU A 161 -12.49 12.04 -2.95
CA LEU A 161 -11.67 12.26 -1.76
C LEU A 161 -10.38 13.04 -2.07
N LEU A 162 -9.71 12.73 -3.18
CA LEU A 162 -8.50 13.43 -3.62
C LEU A 162 -8.77 14.88 -4.07
N ALA A 163 -9.99 15.19 -4.52
CA ALA A 163 -10.39 16.55 -4.87
C ALA A 163 -10.81 17.37 -3.63
N GLU A 164 -11.41 16.74 -2.63
CA GLU A 164 -11.95 17.39 -1.43
C GLU A 164 -10.91 17.57 -0.31
N HIS A 165 -9.86 16.75 -0.29
CA HIS A 165 -8.92 16.69 0.82
C HIS A 165 -7.45 16.71 0.35
N PRO A 166 -6.56 17.44 1.05
CA PRO A 166 -5.13 17.31 0.83
C PRO A 166 -4.69 15.85 1.07
N ALA A 167 -4.08 15.26 0.06
CA ALA A 167 -3.61 13.89 0.11
C ALA A 167 -2.18 13.79 -0.42
N GLN A 168 -1.40 12.89 0.18
CA GLN A 168 0.01 12.73 -0.12
C GLN A 168 0.39 11.29 -0.37
N ALA A 169 1.36 11.10 -1.25
CA ALA A 169 2.01 9.81 -1.43
C ALA A 169 3.28 9.73 -0.59
N LEU A 170 3.57 8.54 -0.03
CA LEU A 170 4.83 8.32 0.66
C LEU A 170 6.01 8.43 -0.33
N ARG A 171 7.07 9.12 0.11
CA ARG A 171 8.30 9.34 -0.66
C ARG A 171 8.04 9.83 -2.09
N SER A 172 7.19 10.84 -2.23
CA SER A 172 6.91 11.50 -3.52
C SER A 172 8.17 12.11 -4.15
N ASP A 173 9.20 12.39 -3.34
CA ASP A 173 10.54 12.84 -3.75
C ASP A 173 11.28 11.87 -4.69
N LEU A 174 10.94 10.57 -4.66
CA LEU A 174 11.68 9.53 -5.38
C LEU A 174 11.21 9.28 -6.82
N GLY A 175 10.22 10.04 -7.31
CA GLY A 175 9.74 9.91 -8.70
C GLY A 175 9.07 8.57 -9.04
N THR A 176 8.72 7.73 -8.06
CA THR A 176 8.09 6.41 -8.29
C THR A 176 6.63 6.52 -8.77
N ARG A 177 6.02 7.70 -8.68
CA ARG A 177 4.60 7.97 -8.96
C ARG A 177 3.65 6.95 -8.29
N PRO A 178 3.54 6.93 -6.95
CA PRO A 178 2.66 6.02 -6.21
C PRO A 178 1.19 6.11 -6.62
N SER A 179 0.45 5.03 -6.37
CA SER A 179 -1.02 4.96 -6.53
C SER A 179 -1.74 4.75 -5.18
N VAL A 180 -1.03 4.92 -4.07
CA VAL A 180 -1.57 4.92 -2.71
C VAL A 180 -1.35 6.30 -2.09
N PHE A 181 -2.42 6.90 -1.60
CA PHE A 181 -2.44 8.27 -1.08
C PHE A 181 -2.96 8.28 0.36
N TYR A 182 -2.50 9.25 1.14
CA TYR A 182 -2.79 9.41 2.56
C TYR A 182 -3.40 10.78 2.82
N ILE A 183 -4.57 10.82 3.46
CA ILE A 183 -5.17 12.06 3.97
C ILE A 183 -4.77 12.22 5.44
N GLY A 184 -4.37 13.42 5.83
CA GLY A 184 -3.90 13.74 7.19
C GLY A 184 -2.46 13.28 7.48
N LEU A 185 -1.63 13.11 6.44
CA LEU A 185 -0.24 12.65 6.60
C LEU A 185 0.67 13.69 7.26
N ASP A 186 0.60 14.96 6.86
CA ASP A 186 1.35 16.05 7.50
C ASP A 186 0.96 16.17 8.98
N GLU A 187 -0.34 16.29 9.24
CA GLU A 187 -0.89 16.37 10.60
C GLU A 187 -0.40 15.20 11.50
N ALA A 188 -0.27 14.01 10.92
CA ALA A 188 0.29 12.84 11.58
C ALA A 188 1.81 12.95 11.84
N PHE A 189 2.60 13.61 10.98
CA PHE A 189 4.06 13.51 10.96
C PHE A 189 4.87 14.81 11.01
N ASP A 190 4.25 16.00 11.13
CA ASP A 190 4.97 17.31 11.11
C ASP A 190 6.13 17.43 12.11
N SER A 191 6.12 16.64 13.19
CA SER A 191 7.14 16.70 14.25
C SER A 191 7.79 15.34 14.56
N ILE A 192 7.56 14.31 13.74
CA ILE A 192 8.15 12.98 13.87
C ILE A 192 8.51 12.47 12.48
N SER A 193 9.80 12.16 12.27
CA SER A 193 10.19 11.52 11.01
C SER A 193 9.61 10.12 10.91
N LEU A 194 9.23 9.69 9.71
CA LEU A 194 8.88 8.28 9.45
C LEU A 194 9.99 7.33 9.93
N ASN A 195 11.25 7.75 9.82
CA ASN A 195 12.40 6.98 10.31
C ASN A 195 12.45 6.85 11.83
N ASP A 196 11.81 7.76 12.59
CA ASP A 196 11.75 7.70 14.05
C ASP A 196 10.72 6.68 14.54
N LEU A 197 9.66 6.45 13.75
CA LEU A 197 8.70 5.39 14.03
C LEU A 197 9.26 4.00 13.76
N GLU A 198 10.02 3.85 12.67
CA GLU A 198 10.57 2.56 12.26
C GLU A 198 11.68 2.05 13.20
N ARG A 199 12.37 2.97 13.88
CA ARG A 199 13.42 2.67 14.87
C ARG A 199 12.92 2.14 16.21
N ARG A 200 11.60 2.08 16.43
CA ARG A 200 10.98 1.54 17.66
C ARG A 200 10.53 0.07 17.54
N LYS A 201 10.99 -0.64 16.50
CA LYS A 201 10.86 -2.09 16.39
C LYS A 201 11.89 -2.83 17.24
#